data_AF-V4NRU0-F1
#
_entry.id   AF-V4NRU0-F1
#
_cell.length_a   1.000
_cell.length_b   1.000
_cell.length_c   1.000
_cell.angle_alpha   90.00
_cell.angle_beta   90.00
_cell.angle_gamma   90.00
#
_symmetry.space_group_name_H-M   'P 1'
#
loop_
_entity.id
_entity.type
_entity.pdbx_description
1 polymer ?
#
loop_
_entity_poly.entity_id
_entity_poly.type
_entity_poly.pdbx_seq_one_letter_code
_entity_poly.pdbx_strand_id
1 'polypeptide(L)' 'MHVHIAPYPTRQQPAPIGQPSLDGEIYDDDLPPELFDEDEDREDLVTYIHIAEHVED' A
#
# COMPACT_ATOMS: atom_id res chain seq x y z
N MET A 1 -30.50 -25.77 19.82
CA MET A 1 -29.16 -25.46 19.26
C MET A 1 -28.93 -23.97 19.48
N HIS A 2 -27.97 -23.59 20.30
CA HIS A 2 -27.69 -22.18 20.59
C HIS A 2 -26.64 -21.68 19.59
N VAL A 3 -27.04 -20.76 18.72
CA VAL A 3 -26.14 -20.17 17.71
C VAL A 3 -25.48 -18.96 18.35
N HIS A 4 -24.17 -19.05 18.60
CA HIS A 4 -23.36 -17.91 19.02
C HIS A 4 -22.95 -17.14 17.76
N ILE A 5 -23.65 -16.04 17.47
CA ILE A 5 -23.27 -15.10 16.42
C ILE A 5 -22.14 -14.24 16.99
N ALA A 6 -20.92 -14.46 16.53
CA ALA A 6 -19.82 -13.57 16.85
C ALA A 6 -20.11 -12.17 16.25
N PRO A 7 -20.00 -11.08 17.01
CA PRO A 7 -20.19 -9.75 16.46
C PRO A 7 -19.15 -9.47 15.37
N TYR A 8 -19.56 -8.80 14.30
CA TYR A 8 -18.65 -8.30 13.27
C TYR A 8 -17.55 -7.45 13.93
N PRO A 9 -16.28 -7.57 13.52
CA PRO A 9 -15.23 -6.70 14.00
C PRO A 9 -15.61 -5.26 13.62
N THR A 10 -15.99 -4.46 14.61
CA THR A 10 -16.15 -3.02 14.45
C THR A 10 -14.79 -2.49 14.01
N ARG A 11 -14.72 -1.92 12.79
CA ARG A 11 -13.54 -1.19 12.32
C ARG A 11 -13.09 -0.26 13.44
N GLN A 12 -11.98 -0.60 14.09
CA GLN A 12 -11.37 0.32 15.03
C GLN A 12 -10.99 1.55 14.20
N GLN A 13 -11.45 2.71 14.64
CA GLN A 13 -10.99 3.98 14.08
C GLN A 13 -9.46 3.94 14.15
N PRO A 14 -8.74 4.12 13.02
CA PRO A 14 -7.29 4.11 13.07
C PRO A 14 -6.86 5.14 14.11
N ALA A 15 -6.02 4.70 15.06
CA ALA A 15 -5.44 5.62 16.02
C ALA A 15 -4.78 6.76 15.24
N PRO A 16 -4.89 8.02 15.68
CA PRO A 16 -4.22 9.12 15.00
C PRO A 16 -2.73 8.76 14.90
N ILE A 17 -2.25 8.66 13.67
CA ILE A 17 -0.86 8.32 13.37
C ILE A 17 -0.08 9.51 13.92
N GLY A 18 0.71 9.27 14.98
CA GLY A 18 1.50 10.33 15.57
C GLY A 18 2.51 10.78 14.53
N GLN A 19 2.46 12.07 14.15
CA GLN A 19 3.36 12.66 13.17
C GLN A 19 4.81 12.33 13.51
N PRO A 20 5.51 11.48 12.74
CA PRO A 20 6.92 11.24 12.97
C PRO A 20 7.68 12.50 12.55
N SER A 21 8.55 12.98 13.44
CA SER A 21 9.49 14.06 13.13
C SER A 21 10.88 13.49 12.91
N LEU A 22 11.50 13.75 11.76
CA LEU A 22 12.91 13.49 11.50
C LEU A 22 13.58 14.82 11.13
N ASP A 23 14.68 15.17 11.80
CA ASP A 23 15.46 16.39 11.54
C ASP A 23 14.70 17.73 11.58
N GLY A 24 13.51 17.77 12.19
CA GLY A 24 12.67 18.97 12.32
C GLY A 24 11.61 19.10 11.24
N GLU A 25 11.58 18.19 10.26
CA GLU A 25 10.49 18.08 9.29
C GLU A 25 9.36 17.22 9.89
N ILE A 26 8.15 17.78 9.87
CA ILE A 26 6.93 17.09 10.29
C ILE A 26 6.39 16.37 9.06
N TYR A 27 6.39 15.04 9.10
CA TYR A 27 5.81 14.24 8.03
C TYR A 27 4.32 14.02 8.33
N ASP A 28 3.47 14.50 7.43
CA ASP A 28 2.05 14.14 7.43
C ASP A 28 1.93 12.72 6.84
N ASP A 29 2.09 11.72 7.71
CA ASP A 29 1.95 10.28 7.42
C ASP A 29 0.51 9.87 7.00
N ASP A 30 -0.43 10.81 6.97
CA ASP A 30 -1.84 10.56 6.64
C ASP A 30 -2.12 10.44 5.13
N LEU A 31 -1.11 10.69 4.28
CA LEU A 31 -1.21 10.48 2.83
C LEU A 31 -0.76 9.05 2.50
N PRO A 32 -1.62 8.20 1.92
CA PRO A 32 -1.18 6.92 1.41
C PRO A 32 -0.11 7.16 0.33
N PRO A 33 0.92 6.30 0.23
CA PRO A 33 1.88 6.39 -0.86
C PRO A 33 1.14 6.32 -2.20
N GLU A 34 1.64 7.03 -3.20
CA GLU A 34 1.15 6.88 -4.57
C GLU A 34 1.52 5.47 -5.04
N LEU A 35 0.51 4.62 -5.24
CA LEU A 35 0.67 3.19 -5.55
C LEU A 35 0.53 2.88 -7.05
N PHE A 36 0.03 3.84 -7.84
CA PHE A 36 -0.26 3.67 -9.26
C PHE A 36 -0.06 5.00 -9.99
N ASP A 37 1.10 5.16 -10.58
CA ASP A 37 1.46 6.24 -11.47
C ASP A 37 1.63 5.68 -12.87
N GLU A 38 0.74 6.11 -13.78
CA GLU A 38 0.58 5.50 -15.12
C GLU A 38 1.89 5.48 -15.93
N ASP A 39 2.75 6.47 -15.71
CA ASP A 39 4.03 6.58 -16.40
C ASP A 39 5.07 5.57 -15.87
N GLU A 40 5.28 5.46 -14.55
CA GLU A 40 6.22 4.50 -13.95
C GLU A 40 5.70 3.06 -14.09
N ASP A 41 4.41 2.82 -13.82
CA ASP A 41 3.76 1.51 -14.00
C ASP A 41 3.96 0.97 -15.43
N ARG A 42 3.93 1.85 -16.43
CA ARG A 42 4.12 1.49 -17.83
C ARG A 42 5.58 1.16 -18.13
N GLU A 43 6.52 1.92 -17.60
CA GLU A 43 7.96 1.65 -17.76
C GLU A 43 8.35 0.32 -17.11
N ASP A 44 7.84 0.06 -15.91
CA ASP A 44 7.99 -1.21 -15.20
C ASP A 44 7.45 -2.37 -16.02
N LEU A 45 6.25 -2.25 -16.58
CA LEU A 45 5.65 -3.31 -17.40
C LEU A 45 6.48 -3.63 -18.65
N VAL A 46 7.03 -2.61 -19.33
CA VAL A 46 7.93 -2.80 -20.47
C VAL A 46 9.18 -3.57 -20.05
N THR A 47 9.73 -3.25 -18.88
CA THR A 47 10.91 -3.93 -18.33
C THR A 47 10.62 -5.40 -18.04
N TYR A 48 9.48 -5.71 -17.42
CA TYR A 48 9.09 -7.10 -17.16
C TYR A 48 8.89 -7.91 -18.44
N ILE A 49 8.29 -7.31 -19.48
CA ILE A 49 8.15 -7.96 -20.80
C ILE A 49 9.52 -8.26 -21.40
N HIS A 50 10.44 -7.28 -21.38
CA HIS A 50 11.78 -7.47 -21.91
C HIS A 50 12.53 -8.60 -21.20
N ILE A 51 12.43 -8.68 -19.87
CA ILE A 51 13.02 -9.78 -19.09
C ILE A 51 12.39 -11.11 -19.50
N ALA A 52 11.05 -11.20 -19.57
CA ALA A 52 10.35 -12.43 -19.94
C ALA A 52 10.74 -12.95 -21.33
N GLU A 53 10.90 -12.06 -22.30
CA GLU A 53 11.35 -12.40 -23.66
C GLU A 53 12.79 -12.97 -23.71
N HIS A 54 13.64 -12.61 -22.74
CA HIS A 54 15.05 -13.01 -22.71
C HIS A 54 15.36 -14.17 -21.75
N VAL A 55 14.37 -14.69 -21.02
CA VAL A 55 14.54 -15.81 -20.08
C VAL A 55 14.36 -17.18 -20.74
N GLU A 56 13.82 -17.25 -21.97
CA GLU A 56 13.56 -18.52 -22.68
C GLU A 56 14.72 -19.05 -23.56
N ASP A 57 15.94 -18.50 -23.48
CA ASP A 57 17.13 -18.95 -24.26
C ASP A 57 18.17 -19.70 -23.40
#